data_AF-A0A6A5AG41-F1
#
_entry.id   AF-A0A6A5AG41-F1
#
_cell.length_a   1.000
_cell.length_b   1.000
_cell.length_c   1.000
_cell.angle_alpha   90.00
_cell.angle_beta   90.00
_cell.angle_gamma   90.00
#
_symmetry.space_group_name_H-M   'P 1'
#
loop_
_entity.id
_entity.type
_entity.pdbx_description
1 polymer ?
#
loop_
_entity_poly.entity_id
_entity_poly.type
_entity_poly.pdbx_seq_one_letter_code
_entity_poly.pdbx_strand_id
1 'polypeptide(L)'
;MADLLASIASSSSPPPAPTSVHADKLGLTASQVSHFLSEATAYAAGHGMLVQAPEQRYAHLPYCLLPVPFPRQQFELGIVLSPIFALLVDRVAADPDWLHEQLQNVLAEDAFTRRLVELSKAVQKEGVVQTAALGIHRSDYMLHDDPSNATSPQILQVELNTIAASFACMSSLASDLHRFLLERYEAQIPSAYYGNVGDLATHLP
;
A
#
# COMPACT_ATOMS: atom_id res chain seq x y z
N MET A 1 -4.66 -1.25 8.33
CA MET A 1 -5.12 -0.16 7.42
C MET A 1 -6.48 0.39 7.86
N ALA A 2 -7.47 -0.46 8.16
CA ALA A 2 -8.72 -0.04 8.77
C ALA A 2 -8.52 0.82 10.04
N ASP A 3 -7.52 0.48 10.86
CA ASP A 3 -7.21 1.22 12.09
C ASP A 3 -6.73 2.66 11.86
N LEU A 4 -6.04 2.93 10.75
CA LEU A 4 -5.58 4.29 10.41
C LEU A 4 -6.75 5.18 9.99
N LEU A 5 -7.63 4.66 9.14
CA LEU A 5 -8.86 5.34 8.74
C LEU A 5 -9.80 5.54 9.93
N ALA A 6 -9.90 4.54 10.81
CA ALA A 6 -10.68 4.62 12.04
C ALA A 6 -10.10 5.67 13.01
N SER A 7 -8.78 5.81 13.10
CA SER A 7 -8.12 6.83 13.91
C SER A 7 -8.41 8.25 13.40
N ILE A 8 -8.38 8.47 12.09
CA ILE A 8 -8.75 9.77 11.49
C ILE A 8 -10.24 10.06 11.72
N ALA A 9 -11.10 9.05 11.59
CA ALA A 9 -12.53 9.16 11.79
C ALA A 9 -12.96 9.36 13.26
N SER A 10 -12.06 9.19 14.23
CA SER A 10 -12.36 9.28 15.68
C SER A 10 -11.71 10.48 16.37
N SER A 11 -10.78 11.18 15.72
CA SER A 11 -10.08 12.33 16.31
C SER A 11 -10.70 13.66 15.91
N SER A 12 -10.96 14.54 16.88
CA SER A 12 -11.46 15.90 16.63
C SER A 12 -10.34 16.88 16.26
N SER A 13 -9.10 16.59 16.68
CA SER A 13 -7.90 17.37 16.34
C SER A 13 -6.97 16.59 15.40
N PRO A 14 -6.33 17.26 14.42
CA PRO A 14 -5.34 16.60 13.59
C PRO A 14 -4.16 16.15 14.47
N PRO A 15 -3.64 14.92 14.29
CA PRO A 15 -2.44 14.49 14.98
C PRO A 15 -1.28 15.43 14.59
N PRO A 16 -0.38 15.76 15.53
CA PRO A 16 0.78 16.58 15.21
C PRO A 16 1.60 15.87 14.14
N ALA A 17 1.98 16.59 13.07
CA ALA A 17 2.89 16.04 12.08
C ALA A 17 4.22 15.71 12.79
N PRO A 18 4.73 14.47 12.72
CA PRO A 18 5.92 14.04 13.45
C PRO A 18 7.24 14.65 12.92
N THR A 19 7.17 15.75 12.18
CA THR A 19 8.10 16.04 11.10
C THR A 19 9.32 16.85 11.51
N SER A 20 9.30 17.60 12.61
CA SER A 20 10.53 18.25 13.11
C SER A 20 11.54 17.26 13.71
N VAL A 21 11.08 16.11 14.19
CA VAL A 21 11.91 15.12 14.91
C VAL A 21 12.75 14.27 13.96
N HIS A 22 12.45 14.26 12.66
CA HIS A 22 13.10 13.39 11.68
C HIS A 22 13.67 14.12 10.45
N ALA A 23 13.77 15.46 10.51
CA ALA A 23 14.33 16.25 9.42
C ALA A 23 15.74 15.79 9.00
N ASP A 24 16.58 15.47 10.00
CA ASP A 24 17.95 14.98 9.79
C ASP A 24 17.99 13.66 8.99
N LYS A 25 16.99 12.78 9.15
CA LYS A 25 16.92 11.51 8.40
C LYS A 25 16.64 11.73 6.91
N LEU A 26 16.01 12.84 6.56
CA LEU A 26 15.77 13.26 5.18
C LEU A 26 16.92 14.12 4.62
N GLY A 27 17.91 14.48 5.47
CA GLY A 27 18.95 15.46 5.15
C GLY A 27 18.41 16.89 4.98
N LEU A 28 17.22 17.18 5.49
CA LEU A 28 16.55 18.47 5.35
C LEU A 28 16.62 19.27 6.65
N THR A 29 16.59 20.59 6.56
CA THR A 29 16.39 21.46 7.73
C THR A 29 14.92 21.44 8.18
N ALA A 30 14.66 21.77 9.45
CA ALA A 30 13.29 21.89 9.96
C ALA A 30 12.42 22.89 9.17
N SER A 31 13.03 23.97 8.67
CA SER A 31 12.33 24.97 7.84
C SER A 31 11.94 24.39 6.47
N GLN A 32 12.83 23.63 5.82
CA GLN A 32 12.51 22.95 4.55
C GLN A 32 11.41 21.91 4.75
N VAL A 33 11.49 21.10 5.81
CA VAL A 33 10.45 20.11 6.11
C VAL A 33 9.09 20.78 6.32
N SER A 34 9.04 21.88 7.08
CA SER A 34 7.80 22.63 7.27
C SER A 34 7.26 23.21 5.97
N HIS A 35 8.13 23.70 5.10
CA HIS A 35 7.74 24.23 3.79
C HIS A 35 7.17 23.12 2.89
N PHE A 36 7.89 22.00 2.74
CA PHE A 36 7.46 20.88 1.90
C PHE A 36 6.18 20.24 2.42
N LEU A 37 6.02 20.14 3.74
CA LEU A 37 4.78 19.63 4.33
C LEU A 37 3.57 20.52 3.98
N SER A 38 3.75 21.84 4.00
CA SER A 38 2.70 22.78 3.60
C SER A 38 2.28 22.56 2.15
N GLU A 39 3.26 22.48 1.24
CA GLU A 39 3.02 22.27 -0.20
C GLU A 39 2.39 20.90 -0.46
N ALA A 40 2.89 19.84 0.19
CA ALA A 40 2.37 18.49 0.06
C ALA A 40 0.92 18.38 0.57
N THR A 41 0.62 19.04 1.69
CA THR A 41 -0.74 19.04 2.27
C THR A 41 -1.72 19.79 1.37
N ALA A 42 -1.31 20.93 0.82
CA ALA A 42 -2.11 21.68 -0.13
C ALA A 42 -2.35 20.87 -1.42
N TYR A 43 -1.32 20.20 -1.95
CA TYR A 43 -1.45 19.32 -3.11
C TYR A 43 -2.40 18.16 -2.84
N ALA A 44 -2.23 17.46 -1.70
CA ALA A 44 -3.07 16.35 -1.30
C ALA A 44 -4.55 16.77 -1.23
N ALA A 45 -4.84 17.92 -0.62
CA ALA A 45 -6.20 18.45 -0.56
C ALA A 45 -6.75 18.84 -1.95
N GLY A 46 -5.94 19.51 -2.78
CA GLY A 46 -6.33 19.96 -4.11
C GLY A 46 -6.58 18.81 -5.11
N HIS A 47 -5.95 17.65 -4.90
CA HIS A 47 -6.06 16.48 -5.79
C HIS A 47 -6.93 15.35 -5.22
N GLY A 48 -7.68 15.62 -4.15
CA GLY A 48 -8.65 14.68 -3.61
C GLY A 48 -8.05 13.51 -2.83
N MET A 49 -6.83 13.64 -2.31
CA MET A 49 -6.24 12.67 -1.38
C MET A 49 -6.84 12.83 0.03
N LEU A 50 -8.16 12.71 0.11
CA LEU A 50 -8.96 13.06 1.28
C LEU A 50 -9.74 11.86 1.82
N VAL A 51 -9.98 11.89 3.12
CA VAL A 51 -10.86 10.96 3.84
C VAL A 51 -11.83 11.73 4.71
N GLN A 52 -12.99 11.12 4.96
CA GLN A 52 -13.98 11.65 5.87
C GLN A 52 -13.39 11.77 7.28
N ALA A 53 -13.46 12.98 7.84
CA ALA A 53 -13.21 13.26 9.24
C ALA A 53 -14.54 13.51 9.97
N PRO A 54 -14.54 13.52 11.32
CA PRO A 54 -15.72 13.91 12.10
C PRO A 54 -16.32 15.25 11.68
N GLU A 55 -17.58 15.46 12.04
CA GLU A 55 -18.27 16.76 11.89
C GLU A 55 -18.35 17.26 10.44
N GLN A 56 -18.52 16.33 9.47
CA GLN A 56 -18.60 16.66 8.04
C GLN A 56 -17.34 17.34 7.47
N ARG A 57 -16.19 17.16 8.13
CA ARG A 57 -14.90 17.65 7.66
C ARG A 57 -14.19 16.61 6.78
N TYR A 58 -13.14 17.06 6.09
CA TYR A 58 -12.20 16.20 5.40
C TYR A 58 -10.81 16.36 5.98
N ALA A 59 -10.05 15.28 6.01
CA ALA A 59 -8.63 15.28 6.32
C ALA A 59 -7.88 14.66 5.14
N HIS A 60 -6.64 15.09 4.89
CA HIS A 60 -5.81 14.40 3.92
C HIS A 60 -5.45 13.00 4.44
N LEU A 61 -5.25 12.06 3.53
CA LEU A 61 -4.69 10.76 3.89
C LEU A 61 -3.25 10.92 4.39
N PRO A 62 -2.81 10.10 5.35
CA PRO A 62 -1.40 10.06 5.75
C PRO A 62 -0.53 9.63 4.57
N TYR A 63 0.58 10.33 4.39
CA TYR A 63 1.54 10.07 3.31
C TYR A 63 2.97 10.24 3.83
N CYS A 64 3.93 9.60 3.16
CA CYS A 64 5.35 9.90 3.33
C CYS A 64 5.66 11.21 2.61
N LEU A 65 6.43 12.11 3.22
CA LEU A 65 6.75 13.40 2.62
C LEU A 65 7.56 13.24 1.32
N LEU A 66 8.51 12.31 1.31
CA LEU A 66 9.29 11.91 0.13
C LEU A 66 9.10 10.41 -0.12
N PRO A 67 9.31 9.91 -1.36
CA PRO A 67 9.37 8.49 -1.64
C PRO A 67 10.38 7.77 -0.76
N VAL A 68 10.00 6.60 -0.26
CA VAL A 68 10.93 5.72 0.45
C VAL A 68 11.86 5.05 -0.58
N PRO A 69 13.19 5.06 -0.39
CA PRO A 69 14.11 4.33 -1.25
C PRO A 69 13.77 2.83 -1.27
N PHE A 70 13.70 2.23 -2.47
CA PHE A 70 13.40 0.82 -2.63
C PHE A 70 14.27 0.19 -3.75
N PRO A 71 14.81 -1.03 -3.57
CA PRO A 71 15.64 -1.65 -4.60
C PRO A 71 14.87 -1.90 -5.91
N ARG A 72 15.34 -1.31 -7.01
CA ARG A 72 14.70 -1.42 -8.35
C ARG A 72 14.41 -2.87 -8.74
N GLN A 73 15.39 -3.76 -8.60
CA GLN A 73 15.25 -5.17 -8.98
C GLN A 73 14.11 -5.86 -8.21
N GLN A 74 13.94 -5.52 -6.93
CA GLN A 74 12.88 -6.10 -6.11
C GLN A 74 11.50 -5.52 -6.46
N PHE A 75 11.44 -4.24 -6.84
CA PHE A 75 10.21 -3.62 -7.33
C PHE A 75 9.75 -4.25 -8.66
N GLU A 76 10.67 -4.41 -9.61
CA GLU A 76 10.42 -5.05 -10.90
C GLU A 76 10.00 -6.52 -10.72
N LEU A 77 10.61 -7.24 -9.77
CA LEU A 77 10.18 -8.58 -9.40
C LEU A 77 8.72 -8.61 -8.92
N GLY A 78 8.32 -7.66 -8.05
CA GLY A 78 6.92 -7.54 -7.61
C GLY A 78 5.94 -7.35 -8.76
N ILE A 79 6.30 -6.55 -9.77
CA ILE A 79 5.49 -6.37 -10.98
C ILE A 79 5.34 -7.69 -11.75
N VAL A 80 6.44 -8.42 -11.96
CA VAL A 80 6.43 -9.70 -12.67
C VAL A 80 5.60 -10.75 -11.93
N LEU A 81 5.64 -10.76 -10.60
CA LEU A 81 4.88 -11.70 -9.77
C LEU A 81 3.36 -11.45 -9.79
N SER A 82 2.92 -10.22 -10.03
CA SER A 82 1.51 -9.83 -9.97
C SER A 82 0.57 -10.72 -10.82
N PRO A 83 0.78 -10.87 -12.15
CA PRO A 83 -0.08 -11.74 -12.96
C PRO A 83 0.05 -13.24 -12.61
N ILE A 84 1.19 -13.66 -12.04
CA ILE A 84 1.41 -15.05 -11.64
C ILE A 84 0.53 -15.38 -10.42
N PHE A 85 0.52 -14.52 -9.41
CA PHE A 85 -0.37 -14.69 -8.25
C PHE A 85 -1.85 -14.55 -8.63
N ALA A 86 -2.20 -13.67 -9.57
CA ALA A 86 -3.56 -13.58 -10.06
C ALA A 86 -4.02 -14.90 -10.71
N LEU A 87 -3.16 -15.51 -11.55
CA LEU A 87 -3.44 -16.82 -12.13
C LEU A 87 -3.52 -17.93 -11.08
N LEU A 88 -2.64 -17.92 -10.08
CA LEU A 88 -2.69 -18.88 -8.98
C LEU A 88 -4.04 -18.80 -8.25
N VAL A 89 -4.49 -17.60 -7.90
CA VAL A 89 -5.78 -17.38 -7.23
C VAL A 89 -6.93 -17.85 -8.11
N ASP A 90 -6.91 -17.52 -9.40
CA ASP A 90 -7.92 -17.98 -10.36
C ASP A 90 -8.03 -19.51 -10.40
N ARG A 91 -6.89 -20.21 -10.48
CA ARG A 91 -6.86 -21.67 -10.50
C ARG A 91 -7.32 -22.31 -9.19
N VAL A 92 -6.95 -21.73 -8.05
CA VAL A 92 -7.41 -22.18 -6.74
C VAL A 92 -8.91 -21.94 -6.58
N ALA A 93 -9.43 -20.78 -6.98
CA ALA A 93 -10.85 -20.45 -6.89
C ALA A 93 -11.73 -21.31 -7.82
N ALA A 94 -11.16 -21.79 -8.93
CA ALA A 94 -11.83 -22.70 -9.86
C ALA A 94 -11.96 -24.14 -9.34
N ASP A 95 -11.32 -24.47 -8.21
CA ASP A 95 -11.42 -25.78 -7.54
C ASP A 95 -12.08 -25.63 -6.15
N PRO A 96 -13.41 -25.46 -6.10
CA PRO A 96 -14.13 -25.25 -4.85
C PRO A 96 -14.06 -26.47 -3.92
N ASP A 97 -14.02 -27.68 -4.48
CA ASP A 97 -13.97 -28.92 -3.68
C ASP A 97 -12.64 -28.99 -2.91
N TRP A 98 -11.51 -28.73 -3.60
CA TRP A 98 -10.21 -28.62 -2.95
C TRP A 98 -10.20 -27.53 -1.87
N LEU A 99 -10.74 -26.35 -2.18
CA LEU A 99 -10.77 -25.24 -1.22
C LEU A 99 -11.61 -25.57 0.02
N HIS A 100 -12.75 -26.23 -0.15
CA HIS A 100 -13.59 -26.67 0.98
C HIS A 100 -12.87 -27.71 1.83
N GLU A 101 -12.09 -28.61 1.23
CA GLU A 101 -11.26 -29.58 1.94
C GLU A 101 -10.18 -28.88 2.79
N GLN A 102 -9.44 -27.93 2.22
CA GLN A 102 -8.38 -27.22 2.95
C GLN A 102 -8.90 -26.43 4.16
N LEU A 103 -10.15 -25.99 4.11
CA LEU A 103 -10.77 -25.20 5.19
C LEU A 103 -11.42 -26.03 6.29
N GLN A 104 -11.54 -27.36 6.15
CA GLN A 104 -12.32 -28.22 7.07
C GLN A 104 -11.94 -28.02 8.55
N ASN A 105 -10.64 -27.97 8.86
CA ASN A 105 -10.15 -27.87 10.23
C ASN A 105 -10.51 -26.55 10.91
N VAL A 106 -10.77 -25.48 10.13
CA VAL A 106 -11.09 -24.15 10.66
C VAL A 106 -12.59 -23.98 10.89
N LEU A 107 -13.43 -24.76 10.19
CA LEU A 107 -14.87 -24.57 10.23
C LEU A 107 -15.47 -24.77 11.62
N ALA A 108 -14.87 -25.64 12.45
CA ALA A 108 -15.35 -25.90 13.82
C ALA A 108 -15.20 -24.67 14.73
N GLU A 109 -14.16 -23.87 14.52
CA GLU A 109 -13.76 -22.78 15.43
C GLU A 109 -14.17 -21.40 14.92
N ASP A 110 -14.36 -21.21 13.61
CA ASP A 110 -14.74 -19.92 13.02
C ASP A 110 -16.11 -19.96 12.32
N ALA A 111 -17.11 -19.37 12.98
CA ALA A 111 -18.46 -19.25 12.45
C ALA A 111 -18.53 -18.39 11.18
N PHE A 112 -17.65 -17.39 11.03
CA PHE A 112 -17.62 -16.54 9.85
C PHE A 112 -17.15 -17.32 8.62
N THR A 113 -15.98 -17.97 8.71
CA THR A 113 -15.47 -18.83 7.61
C THR A 113 -16.42 -19.98 7.31
N ARG A 114 -17.01 -20.61 8.34
CA ARG A 114 -18.03 -21.65 8.15
C ARG A 114 -19.17 -21.17 7.27
N ARG A 115 -19.71 -19.97 7.54
CA ARG A 115 -20.80 -19.39 6.77
C ARG A 115 -20.41 -19.15 5.31
N LEU A 116 -19.18 -18.70 5.03
CA LEU A 116 -18.70 -18.50 3.66
C LEU A 116 -18.64 -19.82 2.87
N VAL A 117 -18.14 -20.89 3.51
CA VAL A 117 -18.07 -22.22 2.90
C VAL A 117 -19.46 -22.81 2.64
N GLU A 118 -20.40 -22.64 3.58
CA GLU A 118 -21.80 -23.05 3.39
C GLU A 118 -22.44 -22.37 2.17
N LEU A 119 -22.22 -21.05 2.02
CA LEU A 119 -22.73 -20.30 0.86
C LEU A 119 -22.11 -20.80 -0.44
N SER A 120 -20.79 -21.03 -0.47
CA SER A 120 -20.10 -21.57 -1.64
C SER A 120 -20.68 -22.94 -2.04
N LYS A 121 -20.89 -23.85 -1.07
CA LYS A 121 -21.51 -25.16 -1.31
C LYS A 121 -22.94 -25.07 -1.84
N ALA A 122 -23.74 -24.13 -1.32
CA ALA A 122 -25.11 -23.91 -1.80
C ALA A 122 -25.12 -23.48 -3.27
N VAL A 123 -24.27 -22.52 -3.65
CA VAL A 123 -24.13 -22.06 -5.04
C VAL A 123 -23.68 -23.19 -5.96
N GLN A 124 -22.71 -24.02 -5.54
CA GLN A 124 -22.27 -25.17 -6.34
C GLN A 124 -23.39 -26.20 -6.55
N LYS A 125 -24.19 -26.47 -5.51
CA LYS A 125 -25.31 -27.41 -5.57
C LYS A 125 -26.44 -26.92 -6.49
N GLU A 126 -26.73 -25.62 -6.47
CA GLU A 126 -27.75 -25.01 -7.33
C GLU A 126 -27.29 -24.87 -8.80
N GLY A 127 -25.97 -24.82 -9.01
CA GLY A 127 -25.34 -24.65 -10.31
C GLY A 127 -24.91 -23.20 -10.54
N VAL A 128 -23.65 -23.01 -10.96
CA VAL A 128 -23.08 -21.69 -11.21
C VAL A 128 -23.67 -21.11 -12.51
N VAL A 129 -24.49 -20.07 -12.40
CA VAL A 129 -25.14 -19.41 -13.55
C VAL A 129 -24.31 -18.28 -14.18
N GLN A 130 -23.44 -17.62 -13.39
CA GLN A 130 -22.54 -16.57 -13.85
C GLN A 130 -21.13 -17.16 -13.97
N THR A 131 -20.66 -17.33 -15.21
CA THR A 131 -19.36 -17.94 -15.50
C THR A 131 -18.23 -16.92 -15.60
N ALA A 132 -18.53 -15.63 -15.77
CA ALA A 132 -17.53 -14.57 -15.76
C ALA A 132 -17.22 -14.14 -14.33
N ALA A 133 -15.94 -14.06 -14.00
CA ALA A 133 -15.43 -13.55 -12.73
C ALA A 133 -14.38 -12.46 -12.97
N LEU A 134 -14.32 -11.49 -12.07
CA LEU A 134 -13.30 -10.45 -12.05
C LEU A 134 -12.59 -10.48 -10.70
N GLY A 135 -11.29 -10.78 -10.72
CA GLY A 135 -10.41 -10.67 -9.58
C GLY A 135 -9.64 -9.36 -9.59
N ILE A 136 -9.78 -8.55 -8.54
CA ILE A 136 -8.90 -7.40 -8.27
C ILE A 136 -8.09 -7.76 -7.03
N HIS A 137 -6.84 -8.16 -7.25
CA HIS A 137 -5.97 -8.70 -6.21
C HIS A 137 -4.86 -7.73 -5.86
N ARG A 138 -4.44 -7.74 -4.59
CA ARG A 138 -3.23 -7.04 -4.13
C ARG A 138 -2.33 -8.01 -3.38
N SER A 139 -1.11 -8.18 -3.88
CA SER A 139 -0.08 -8.95 -3.21
C SER A 139 0.84 -7.99 -2.48
N ASP A 140 0.92 -8.14 -1.16
CA ASP A 140 1.70 -7.26 -0.30
C ASP A 140 3.04 -7.93 0.05
N TYR A 141 4.12 -7.16 -0.05
CA TYR A 141 5.49 -7.64 0.15
C TYR A 141 6.24 -6.76 1.14
N MET A 142 7.17 -7.37 1.89
CA MET A 142 8.16 -6.64 2.69
C MET A 142 9.57 -6.97 2.22
N LEU A 143 10.47 -5.99 2.30
CA LEU A 143 11.89 -6.20 2.02
C LEU A 143 12.54 -6.88 3.22
N HIS A 144 13.02 -8.11 3.00
CA HIS A 144 13.89 -8.80 3.93
C HIS A 144 15.33 -8.44 3.61
N ASP A 145 15.91 -7.61 4.48
CA ASP A 145 17.28 -7.15 4.43
C ASP A 145 17.94 -7.45 5.79
N ASP A 146 18.54 -8.64 5.90
CA ASP A 146 19.23 -9.06 7.11
C ASP A 146 20.71 -8.64 7.02
N PRO A 147 21.14 -7.61 7.79
CA PRO A 147 22.52 -7.13 7.74
C PRO A 147 23.53 -8.14 8.29
N SER A 148 23.08 -9.20 8.98
CA SER A 148 23.93 -10.28 9.47
C SER A 148 24.12 -11.41 8.45
N ASN A 149 23.31 -11.42 7.40
CA ASN A 149 23.36 -12.42 6.34
C ASN A 149 23.96 -11.80 5.06
N ALA A 150 24.85 -12.53 4.38
CA ALA A 150 25.51 -12.03 3.17
C ALA A 150 24.61 -12.03 1.92
N THR A 151 23.32 -12.35 2.07
CA THR A 151 22.34 -12.36 0.99
C THR A 151 21.88 -10.96 0.64
N SER A 152 21.77 -10.67 -0.65
CA SER A 152 21.17 -9.42 -1.15
C SER A 152 19.73 -9.27 -0.63
N PRO A 153 19.23 -8.04 -0.40
CA PRO A 153 17.85 -7.79 0.01
C PRO A 153 16.83 -8.43 -0.93
N GLN A 154 15.79 -9.06 -0.39
CA GLN A 154 14.77 -9.79 -1.15
C GLN A 154 13.35 -9.43 -0.69
N ILE A 155 12.41 -9.32 -1.62
CA ILE A 155 11.00 -9.20 -1.25
C ILE A 155 10.42 -10.56 -0.85
N LEU A 156 9.71 -10.59 0.28
CA LEU A 156 8.93 -11.74 0.73
C LEU A 156 7.46 -11.34 0.79
N GLN A 157 6.58 -12.19 0.25
CA GLN A 157 5.14 -11.97 0.30
C GLN A 157 4.66 -12.15 1.74
N VAL A 158 3.93 -11.15 2.24
CA VAL A 158 3.37 -11.18 3.59
C VAL A 158 1.86 -11.40 3.58
N GLU A 159 1.18 -10.99 2.50
CA GLU A 159 -0.28 -11.13 2.39
C GLU A 159 -0.71 -11.14 0.92
N LEU A 160 -1.81 -11.85 0.64
CA LEU A 160 -2.49 -11.82 -0.66
C LEU A 160 -3.96 -11.48 -0.45
N ASN A 161 -4.32 -10.25 -0.78
CA ASN A 161 -5.67 -9.71 -0.65
C ASN A 161 -6.49 -10.00 -1.91
N THR A 162 -7.53 -10.83 -1.78
CA THR A 162 -8.44 -11.22 -2.88
C THR A 162 -9.82 -10.56 -2.79
N ILE A 163 -10.09 -9.81 -1.73
CA ILE A 163 -11.35 -9.11 -1.48
C ILE A 163 -11.06 -7.69 -0.98
N ALA A 164 -11.87 -6.72 -1.44
CA ALA A 164 -11.84 -5.33 -0.98
C ALA A 164 -10.42 -4.73 -0.94
N ALA A 165 -9.62 -4.99 -1.98
CA ALA A 165 -8.27 -4.45 -2.10
C ALA A 165 -8.30 -2.91 -2.25
N SER A 166 -8.02 -2.22 -1.15
CA SER A 166 -8.00 -0.75 -1.07
C SER A 166 -6.79 -0.09 -1.75
N PHE A 167 -6.84 1.24 -1.85
CA PHE A 167 -5.72 2.15 -2.21
C PHE A 167 -5.18 2.10 -3.63
N ALA A 168 -5.80 1.40 -4.59
CA ALA A 168 -5.40 1.46 -5.99
C ALA A 168 -5.38 2.89 -6.57
N CYS A 169 -6.42 3.69 -6.29
CA CYS A 169 -6.45 5.11 -6.69
C CYS A 169 -5.46 5.95 -5.85
N MET A 170 -5.43 5.71 -4.54
CA MET A 170 -4.61 6.49 -3.62
C MET A 170 -3.10 6.32 -3.84
N SER A 171 -2.65 5.15 -4.27
CA SER A 171 -1.24 4.91 -4.60
C SER A 171 -0.80 5.72 -5.82
N SER A 172 -1.69 5.91 -6.80
CA SER A 172 -1.44 6.76 -7.97
C SER A 172 -1.30 8.21 -7.53
N LEU A 173 -2.23 8.71 -6.72
CA LEU A 173 -2.16 10.09 -6.19
C LEU A 173 -0.94 10.33 -5.30
N ALA A 174 -0.54 9.36 -4.48
CA ALA A 174 0.69 9.45 -3.69
C ALA A 174 1.94 9.52 -4.58
N SER A 175 1.98 8.72 -5.65
CA SER A 175 3.06 8.78 -6.64
C SER A 175 3.13 10.13 -7.34
N ASP A 176 1.97 10.72 -7.68
CA ASP A 176 1.89 12.04 -8.31
C ASP A 176 2.28 13.17 -7.34
N LEU A 177 1.86 13.09 -6.07
CA LEU A 177 2.31 14.00 -5.00
C LEU A 177 3.84 13.99 -4.88
N HIS A 178 4.44 12.79 -4.87
CA HIS A 178 5.88 12.64 -4.79
C HIS A 178 6.59 13.20 -6.02
N ARG A 179 6.05 12.95 -7.22
CA ARG A 179 6.57 13.54 -8.46
C ARG A 179 6.53 15.08 -8.41
N PHE A 180 5.41 15.65 -7.99
CA PHE A 180 5.26 17.09 -7.80
C PHE A 180 6.34 17.68 -6.88
N LEU A 181 6.60 17.05 -5.73
CA LEU A 181 7.63 17.53 -4.80
C LEU A 181 9.03 17.41 -5.38
N LEU A 182 9.35 16.27 -6.00
CA LEU A 182 10.67 16.01 -6.56
C LEU A 182 10.97 16.97 -7.72
N GLU A 183 10.06 17.14 -8.67
CA GLU A 183 10.25 18.04 -9.82
C GLU A 183 10.34 19.51 -9.40
N ARG A 184 9.59 19.93 -8.38
CA ARG A 184 9.53 21.33 -7.95
C ARG A 184 10.68 21.74 -7.01
N TYR A 185 11.15 20.81 -6.19
CA TYR A 185 12.12 21.07 -5.12
C TYR A 185 13.40 20.26 -5.24
N GLU A 186 13.66 19.69 -6.40
CA GLU A 186 14.84 18.90 -6.73
C GLU A 186 16.15 19.42 -6.13
N ALA A 187 16.50 20.68 -6.41
CA ALA A 187 17.74 21.31 -5.94
C ALA A 187 17.84 21.46 -4.40
N GLN A 188 16.71 21.30 -3.70
CA GLN A 188 16.62 21.40 -2.24
C GLN A 188 16.52 20.02 -1.57
N ILE A 189 16.27 18.96 -2.32
CA ILE A 189 16.14 17.59 -1.81
C ILE A 189 17.50 16.88 -1.92
N PRO A 190 18.10 16.45 -0.79
CA PRO A 190 19.42 15.82 -0.83
C PRO A 190 19.39 14.47 -1.56
N SER A 191 20.25 14.30 -2.57
CA SER A 191 20.45 13.02 -3.26
C SER A 191 20.93 11.92 -2.30
N ALA A 192 21.64 12.31 -1.24
CA ALA A 192 22.17 11.42 -0.21
C ALA A 192 21.07 10.63 0.51
N TYR A 193 19.85 11.19 0.59
CA TYR A 193 18.69 10.47 1.14
C TYR A 193 18.37 9.19 0.35
N TYR A 194 18.64 9.19 -0.96
CA TYR A 194 18.46 8.04 -1.85
C TYR A 194 19.74 7.22 -2.04
N GLY A 195 20.78 7.46 -1.23
CA GLY A 195 22.08 6.78 -1.37
C GLY A 195 22.87 7.18 -2.62
N ASN A 196 22.46 8.25 -3.32
CA ASN A 196 23.08 8.71 -4.55
C ASN A 196 24.01 9.90 -4.29
N VAL A 197 25.10 9.96 -5.05
CA VAL A 197 26.03 11.11 -5.08
C VAL A 197 25.71 11.97 -6.31
N GLY A 198 25.56 13.28 -6.14
CA GLY A 198 25.31 14.23 -7.22
C GLY A 198 23.94 14.91 -7.14
N ASP A 199 23.48 15.48 -8.25
CA ASP A 199 22.16 16.13 -8.31
C ASP A 199 21.06 15.09 -8.49
N LEU A 200 19.94 15.25 -7.78
CA LEU A 200 18.80 14.36 -7.85
C LEU A 200 18.22 14.29 -9.27
N ALA A 201 18.32 15.38 -10.03
CA ALA A 201 17.94 15.49 -11.45
C ALA A 201 18.59 14.46 -12.35
N THR A 202 19.79 14.02 -12.00
CA THR A 202 20.53 13.04 -12.81
C THR A 202 20.07 11.60 -12.57
N HIS A 203 19.19 11.38 -11.59
CA HIS A 203 18.73 10.07 -11.13
C HIS A 203 17.22 9.88 -11.22
N LEU A 204 16.45 10.94 -11.49
CA LEU A 204 15.02 10.86 -11.76
C LEU A 204 14.78 10.46 -13.24
N PRO A 205 13.80 9.57 -13.52
CA PRO A 205 13.51 9.11 -14.88
C PRO A 205 12.94 10.20 -15.79
#